data_AF-A0A2P8D1W5-F1
#
_entry.id   AF-A0A2P8D1W5-F1
#
_cell.length_a   1.000
_cell.length_b   1.000
_cell.length_c   1.000
_cell.angle_alpha   90.00
_cell.angle_beta   90.00
_cell.angle_gamma   90.00
#
_symmetry.space_group_name_H-M   'P 1'
#
loop_
_entity.id
_entity.type
_entity.pdbx_description
1 polymer ?
#
loop_
_entity_poly.entity_id
_entity_poly.type
_entity_poly.pdbx_seq_one_letter_code
_entity_poly.pdbx_strand_id
1 'polypeptide(L)'
;MSLKKLCFLLLLITAAGCAKNNKTFTLKTIRLDDYRHNTIPAQGLYLKIYGDPAAATLAQTASYPSELTLPAVFTVSPALPMTLYKNACTVQLWGETTGYISSCSVDMHAYKIVFPIDMEVKSDSLDISLQGSWQ
;
A
#
# COMPACT_ATOMS: atom_id res chain seq x y z
N MET A 1 25.52 -45.21 -4.87
CA MET A 1 25.02 -44.12 -5.75
C MET A 1 26.18 -43.18 -6.03
N SER A 2 26.56 -42.94 -7.29
CA SER A 2 27.75 -42.14 -7.63
C SER A 2 27.62 -40.68 -7.19
N LEU A 3 28.70 -40.08 -6.67
CA LEU A 3 28.77 -38.68 -6.20
C LEU A 3 28.22 -37.67 -7.24
N LYS A 4 28.40 -37.97 -8.53
CA LYS A 4 27.85 -37.17 -9.64
C LYS A 4 26.31 -37.14 -9.66
N LYS A 5 25.65 -38.24 -9.26
CA LYS A 5 24.19 -38.32 -9.18
C LYS A 5 23.63 -37.53 -7.99
N LEU A 6 24.40 -37.43 -6.89
CA LEU A 6 24.00 -36.66 -5.70
C LEU A 6 24.09 -35.15 -5.95
N CYS A 7 25.15 -34.68 -6.63
CA CYS A 7 25.27 -33.26 -7.02
C CYS A 7 24.16 -32.83 -8.00
N PHE A 8 23.80 -33.69 -8.96
CA PHE A 8 22.72 -33.39 -9.91
C PHE A 8 21.35 -33.28 -9.21
N LEU A 9 21.12 -34.12 -8.19
CA LEU A 9 19.90 -34.08 -7.39
C LEU A 9 19.83 -32.81 -6.54
N LEU A 10 20.95 -32.38 -5.92
CA LEU A 10 21.00 -31.11 -5.18
C LEU A 10 20.77 -29.89 -6.08
N LEU A 11 21.32 -29.89 -7.31
CA LEU A 11 21.10 -28.80 -8.27
C LEU A 11 19.62 -28.66 -8.69
N LEU A 12 18.95 -29.79 -8.91
CA LEU A 12 17.52 -29.83 -9.26
C LEU A 12 16.62 -29.27 -8.15
N ILE A 13 16.98 -29.50 -6.88
CA ILE A 13 16.22 -28.97 -5.73
C ILE A 13 16.41 -27.45 -5.61
N THR A 14 17.58 -26.90 -5.98
CA THR A 14 17.82 -25.44 -5.96
C THR A 14 17.19 -24.69 -7.14
N ALA A 15 17.04 -25.34 -8.30
CA ALA A 15 16.42 -24.72 -9.50
C ALA A 15 14.88 -24.67 -9.41
N ALA A 16 14.28 -25.50 -8.55
CA ALA A 16 12.86 -25.41 -8.18
C ALA A 16 12.59 -24.34 -7.10
N GLY A 17 13.59 -23.51 -6.77
CA GLY A 17 13.43 -22.33 -5.92
C GLY A 17 12.38 -21.39 -6.52
N CYS A 18 11.18 -21.43 -5.95
CA CYS A 18 10.04 -20.54 -6.11
C CYS A 18 10.20 -19.47 -7.20
N ALA A 19 9.59 -19.69 -8.36
CA ALA A 19 9.06 -18.58 -9.14
C ALA A 19 8.03 -17.86 -8.25
N LYS A 20 8.47 -16.82 -7.52
CA LYS A 20 7.59 -15.93 -6.78
C LYS A 20 6.74 -15.24 -7.85
N ASN A 21 5.58 -15.83 -8.14
CA ASN A 21 4.66 -15.30 -9.13
C ASN A 21 4.40 -13.84 -8.76
N ASN A 22 4.92 -12.92 -9.57
CA ASN A 22 4.71 -11.48 -9.45
C ASN A 22 3.25 -11.19 -9.79
N LYS A 23 2.32 -11.61 -8.92
CA LYS A 23 0.91 -11.32 -9.06
C LYS A 23 0.73 -9.81 -8.91
N THR A 24 0.07 -9.21 -9.87
CA THR A 24 -0.24 -7.78 -9.86
C THR A 24 -1.51 -7.58 -9.03
N PHE A 25 -1.41 -6.77 -8.00
CA PHE A 25 -2.54 -6.31 -7.20
C PHE A 25 -2.93 -4.92 -7.67
N THR A 26 -4.19 -4.71 -8.02
CA THR A 26 -4.66 -3.38 -8.39
C THR A 26 -5.30 -2.71 -7.19
N LEU A 27 -4.66 -1.65 -6.68
CA LEU A 27 -5.21 -0.79 -5.64
C LEU A 27 -6.40 -0.01 -6.19
N LYS A 28 -7.54 -0.13 -5.52
CA LYS A 28 -8.79 0.54 -5.92
C LYS A 28 -9.28 1.50 -4.86
N THR A 29 -9.07 1.16 -3.59
CA THR A 29 -9.55 1.96 -2.47
C THR A 29 -8.50 2.03 -1.37
N ILE A 30 -8.52 3.15 -0.64
CA ILE A 30 -7.81 3.32 0.62
C ILE A 30 -8.86 3.62 1.68
N ARG A 31 -8.86 2.87 2.78
CA ARG A 31 -9.61 3.21 3.98
C ARG A 31 -8.71 4.04 4.89
N LEU A 32 -9.15 5.23 5.27
CA LEU A 32 -8.53 6.00 6.35
C LEU A 32 -9.20 5.58 7.65
N ASP A 33 -8.44 4.95 8.53
CA ASP A 33 -8.95 4.43 9.80
C ASP A 33 -8.87 5.49 10.90
N ASP A 34 -7.73 6.17 10.99
CA ASP A 34 -7.53 7.27 11.92
C ASP A 34 -6.37 8.18 11.45
N TYR A 35 -6.38 9.43 11.91
CA TYR A 35 -5.26 10.34 11.82
C TYR A 35 -5.30 11.31 13.00
N ARG A 36 -4.15 11.88 13.40
CA ARG A 36 -4.14 12.86 14.49
C ARG A 36 -4.91 14.13 14.11
N HIS A 37 -6.17 14.19 14.52
CA HIS A 37 -7.14 15.23 14.16
C HIS A 37 -6.91 16.57 14.89
N ASN A 38 -6.15 16.58 15.99
CA ASN A 38 -6.33 17.54 17.08
C ASN A 38 -5.97 19.02 16.77
N THR A 39 -5.59 19.37 15.55
CA THR A 39 -5.14 20.73 15.19
C THR A 39 -5.53 21.20 13.78
N ILE A 40 -6.39 20.48 13.04
CA ILE A 40 -6.65 20.78 11.62
C ILE A 40 -8.07 21.34 11.43
N PRO A 41 -8.25 22.48 10.71
CA PRO A 41 -9.57 23.05 10.47
C PRO A 41 -10.42 22.15 9.56
N ALA A 42 -11.73 22.38 9.60
CA ALA A 42 -12.71 21.79 8.67
C ALA A 42 -12.27 21.98 7.22
N GLN A 43 -12.03 20.90 6.49
CA GLN A 43 -11.56 20.93 5.10
C GLN A 43 -11.81 19.59 4.38
N GLY A 44 -11.65 19.59 3.05
CA GLY A 44 -11.55 18.35 2.28
C GLY A 44 -10.22 17.65 2.52
N LEU A 45 -10.28 16.35 2.78
CA LEU A 45 -9.14 15.44 2.93
C LEU A 45 -9.03 14.54 1.72
N TYR A 46 -7.82 14.29 1.25
CA TYR A 46 -7.55 13.34 0.18
C TYR A 46 -6.18 12.69 0.38
N LEU A 47 -5.99 11.52 -0.22
CA LEU A 47 -4.73 10.79 -0.15
C LEU A 47 -4.02 10.82 -1.50
N LYS A 48 -2.70 10.95 -1.44
CA LYS A 48 -1.80 10.86 -2.59
C LYS A 48 -0.85 9.70 -2.41
N ILE A 49 -0.63 8.95 -3.49
CA ILE A 49 0.24 7.77 -3.51
C ILE A 49 1.49 8.09 -4.33
N TYR A 50 2.67 7.79 -3.79
CA TYR A 50 3.97 8.03 -4.38
C TYR A 50 4.78 6.74 -4.45
N GLY A 51 5.46 6.49 -5.57
CA GLY A 51 6.45 5.41 -5.67
C GLY A 51 7.81 5.80 -5.09
N ASP A 52 8.15 7.08 -5.22
CA ASP A 52 9.29 7.76 -4.59
C ASP A 52 8.76 9.11 -4.07
N PRO A 53 9.01 9.49 -2.80
CA PRO A 53 8.57 10.77 -2.25
C PRO A 53 9.02 12.01 -3.04
N ALA A 54 10.12 11.93 -3.79
CA ALA A 54 10.62 13.03 -4.62
C ALA A 54 10.03 13.06 -6.04
N ALA A 55 9.24 12.05 -6.42
CA ALA A 55 8.66 11.92 -7.75
C ALA A 55 7.22 12.46 -7.83
N ALA A 56 6.66 12.48 -9.04
CA ALA A 56 5.25 12.77 -9.27
C ALA A 56 4.35 11.73 -8.58
N THR A 57 3.15 12.19 -8.17
CA THR A 57 2.11 11.30 -7.64
C THR A 57 1.71 10.24 -8.66
N LEU A 58 1.61 8.99 -8.21
CA LEU A 58 1.15 7.86 -9.02
C LEU A 58 -0.37 7.83 -9.13
N ALA A 59 -1.07 8.16 -8.05
CA ALA A 59 -2.52 8.23 -7.98
C ALA A 59 -2.97 9.12 -6.82
N GLN A 60 -4.24 9.55 -6.85
CA GLN A 60 -4.87 10.30 -5.78
C GLN A 60 -6.29 9.82 -5.52
N THR A 61 -6.84 10.15 -4.37
CA THR A 61 -8.23 9.85 -4.06
C THR A 61 -9.17 11.01 -4.33
N ALA A 62 -10.47 10.75 -4.29
CA ALA A 62 -11.48 11.80 -4.11
C ALA A 62 -11.31 12.52 -2.76
N SER A 63 -11.88 13.72 -2.67
CA SER A 63 -11.92 14.52 -1.44
C SER A 63 -13.02 14.00 -0.48
N TYR A 64 -12.76 14.07 0.82
CA TYR A 64 -13.65 13.65 1.90
C TYR A 64 -13.73 14.76 2.98
N PRO A 65 -14.92 15.19 3.39
CA PRO A 65 -15.02 16.23 4.42
C PRO A 65 -14.48 15.77 5.78
N SER A 66 -13.50 16.48 6.35
CA SER A 66 -12.85 16.14 7.63
C SER A 66 -13.79 16.08 8.83
N GLU A 67 -14.93 16.76 8.76
CA GLU A 67 -15.93 16.81 9.82
C GLU A 67 -16.76 15.52 9.96
N LEU A 68 -16.63 14.60 8.99
CA LEU A 68 -17.33 13.32 9.01
C LEU A 68 -16.53 12.25 9.75
N THR A 69 -17.23 11.23 10.24
CA THR A 69 -16.65 10.17 11.08
C THR A 69 -15.81 9.17 10.28
N LEU A 70 -14.68 8.76 10.85
CA LEU A 70 -13.85 7.65 10.38
C LEU A 70 -14.30 6.29 10.96
N PRO A 71 -13.99 5.14 10.32
CA PRO A 71 -13.18 5.00 9.12
C PRO A 71 -13.91 5.42 7.83
N ALA A 72 -13.17 5.97 6.87
CA ALA A 72 -13.71 6.42 5.59
C ALA A 72 -13.00 5.73 4.42
N VAL A 73 -13.76 5.30 3.40
CA VAL A 73 -13.22 4.62 2.21
C VAL A 73 -13.15 5.58 1.03
N PHE A 74 -11.98 5.64 0.42
CA PHE A 74 -11.61 6.55 -0.64
C PHE A 74 -11.34 5.77 -1.92
N THR A 75 -11.97 6.16 -3.03
CA THR A 75 -11.65 5.60 -4.34
C THR A 75 -10.35 6.20 -4.87
N VAL A 76 -9.44 5.35 -5.33
CA VAL A 76 -8.14 5.71 -5.93
C VAL A 76 -8.32 5.90 -7.45
N SER A 77 -7.79 7.01 -7.97
CA SER A 77 -7.79 7.33 -9.40
C SER A 77 -6.44 7.90 -9.86
N PRO A 78 -5.83 7.37 -10.93
CA PRO A 78 -6.24 6.13 -11.61
C PRO A 78 -6.07 4.91 -10.69
N ALA A 79 -6.78 3.81 -10.97
CA ALA A 79 -6.54 2.55 -10.28
C ALA A 79 -5.07 2.13 -10.50
N LEU A 80 -4.38 1.79 -9.41
CA LEU A 80 -2.93 1.66 -9.43
C LEU A 80 -2.51 0.18 -9.40
N PRO A 81 -1.94 -0.37 -10.49
CA PRO A 81 -1.34 -1.70 -10.46
C PRO A 81 -0.06 -1.68 -9.63
N MET A 82 0.03 -2.57 -8.65
CA MET A 82 1.16 -2.73 -7.75
C MET A 82 1.66 -4.17 -7.83
N THR A 83 2.96 -4.35 -8.09
CA THR A 83 3.59 -5.65 -7.91
C THR A 83 3.93 -5.80 -6.43
N LEU A 84 3.20 -6.68 -5.74
CA LEU A 84 3.45 -6.91 -4.32
C LEU A 84 4.90 -7.36 -4.11
N TYR A 85 5.55 -6.87 -3.06
CA TYR A 85 6.94 -7.18 -2.66
C TYR A 85 8.07 -6.64 -3.55
N LYS A 86 7.79 -5.77 -4.53
CA LYS A 86 8.84 -5.26 -5.42
C LYS A 86 9.35 -3.86 -5.01
N ASN A 87 8.44 -2.95 -4.69
CA ASN A 87 8.77 -1.57 -4.33
C ASN A 87 7.91 -1.14 -3.13
N ALA A 88 8.52 -0.43 -2.17
CA ALA A 88 7.77 0.33 -1.18
C ALA A 88 7.05 1.51 -1.85
N CYS A 89 5.90 1.92 -1.32
CA CYS A 89 5.25 3.17 -1.72
C CYS A 89 4.97 4.03 -0.48
N THR A 90 4.74 5.31 -0.69
CA THR A 90 4.35 6.23 0.38
C THR A 90 2.95 6.74 0.11
N VAL A 91 2.09 6.66 1.11
CA VAL A 91 0.77 7.29 1.09
C VAL A 91 0.84 8.53 1.97
N GLN A 92 0.39 9.65 1.44
CA GLN A 92 0.33 10.93 2.14
C GLN A 92 -1.11 11.37 2.30
N LEU A 93 -1.48 11.82 3.49
CA LEU A 93 -2.74 12.51 3.78
C LEU A 93 -2.55 14.01 3.52
N TRP A 94 -3.48 14.60 2.79
CA TRP A 94 -3.49 16.01 2.44
C TRP A 94 -4.84 16.64 2.79
N GLY A 95 -4.80 17.90 3.22
CA GLY A 95 -5.95 18.77 3.33
C GLY A 95 -5.95 19.80 2.21
N GLU A 96 -7.12 20.16 1.70
CA GLU A 96 -7.27 21.18 0.66
C GLU A 96 -6.72 22.55 1.08
N THR A 97 -6.81 22.89 2.37
CA THR A 97 -6.29 24.15 2.91
C THR A 97 -4.95 23.97 3.61
N THR A 98 -4.78 22.89 4.37
CA THR A 98 -3.58 22.66 5.19
C THR A 98 -2.40 22.15 4.37
N GLY A 99 -2.65 21.58 3.19
CA GLY A 99 -1.62 20.91 2.41
C GLY A 99 -1.26 19.55 3.02
N TYR A 100 0.02 19.19 3.01
CA TYR A 100 0.49 17.93 3.58
C TYR A 100 0.19 17.86 5.09
N ILE A 101 -0.41 16.76 5.53
CA ILE A 101 -0.76 16.52 6.94
C ILE A 101 0.13 15.43 7.54
N SER A 102 0.16 14.26 6.93
CA SER A 102 0.94 13.11 7.42
C SER A 102 1.24 12.11 6.32
N SER A 103 2.09 11.13 6.60
CA SER A 103 2.37 10.04 5.67
C SER A 103 2.68 8.73 6.36
N CYS A 104 2.50 7.64 5.63
CA CYS A 104 2.98 6.32 6.00
C CYS A 104 3.71 5.67 4.81
N SER A 105 4.83 5.02 5.09
CA SER A 105 5.47 4.13 4.13
C SER A 105 4.81 2.77 4.18
N VAL A 106 4.34 2.32 3.03
CA VAL A 106 3.79 1.00 2.81
C VAL A 106 4.94 0.09 2.45
N ASP A 107 5.48 -0.61 3.45
CA ASP A 107 6.44 -1.68 3.21
C ASP A 107 5.71 -3.01 3.04
N MET A 108 5.76 -3.51 1.81
CA MET A 108 5.16 -4.78 1.45
C MET A 108 5.91 -6.02 2.02
N HIS A 109 6.98 -5.85 2.79
CA HIS A 109 7.59 -6.96 3.53
C HIS A 109 7.12 -7.02 4.99
N ALA A 110 6.57 -5.93 5.51
CA ALA A 110 6.24 -5.78 6.94
C ALA A 110 4.73 -5.85 7.24
N TYR A 111 3.88 -6.04 6.24
CA TYR A 111 2.43 -6.00 6.40
C TYR A 111 1.78 -7.38 6.57
N LYS A 112 0.60 -7.38 7.19
CA LYS A 112 -0.28 -8.55 7.30
C LYS A 112 -1.35 -8.45 6.20
N ILE A 113 -1.39 -9.44 5.30
CA ILE A 113 -2.54 -9.61 4.39
C ILE A 113 -3.69 -10.24 5.17
N VAL A 114 -4.79 -9.51 5.34
CA VAL A 114 -6.06 -10.06 5.85
C VAL A 114 -6.96 -10.36 4.65
N PHE A 115 -7.53 -11.56 4.53
CA PHE A 115 -8.40 -11.93 3.40
C PHE A 115 -9.88 -11.59 3.68
N PRO A 116 -10.63 -11.04 2.71
CA PRO A 116 -10.20 -10.58 1.37
C PRO A 116 -9.26 -9.36 1.46
N ILE A 117 -8.23 -9.29 0.59
CA ILE A 117 -7.00 -8.49 0.79
C ILE A 117 -7.27 -7.06 1.25
N ASP A 118 -7.13 -6.89 2.56
CA ASP A 118 -6.97 -5.64 3.27
C ASP A 118 -5.53 -5.59 3.78
N MET A 119 -4.78 -4.56 3.38
CA MET A 119 -3.42 -4.34 3.85
C MET A 119 -3.44 -3.16 4.82
N GLU A 120 -3.45 -3.48 6.10
CA GLU A 120 -3.36 -2.50 7.19
C GLU A 120 -1.93 -1.95 7.27
N VAL A 121 -1.81 -0.63 7.25
CA VAL A 121 -0.55 0.10 7.35
C VAL A 121 -0.70 1.17 8.42
N LYS A 122 0.06 1.01 9.51
CA LYS A 122 -0.05 1.85 10.69
C LYS A 122 1.27 2.57 10.98
N SER A 123 1.18 3.86 11.23
CA SER A 123 2.24 4.67 11.82
C SER A 123 1.71 5.43 13.05
N ASP A 124 2.59 6.14 13.77
CA ASP A 124 2.21 6.95 14.94
C ASP A 124 1.22 8.10 14.63
N SER A 125 1.04 8.42 13.35
CA SER A 125 0.30 9.58 12.86
C SER A 125 -0.76 9.29 11.79
N LEU A 126 -0.78 8.07 11.23
CA LEU A 126 -1.68 7.69 10.14
C LEU A 126 -1.97 6.19 10.19
N ASP A 127 -3.24 5.84 10.20
CA ASP A 127 -3.72 4.45 10.13
C ASP A 127 -4.58 4.30 8.87
N ILE A 128 -4.14 3.48 7.93
CA ILE A 128 -4.85 3.24 6.66
C ILE A 128 -4.91 1.76 6.35
N SER A 129 -5.92 1.38 5.57
CA SER A 129 -6.02 0.06 4.99
C SER A 129 -6.13 0.13 3.46
N LEU A 130 -5.29 -0.62 2.74
CA LEU A 130 -5.26 -0.64 1.28
C LEU A 130 -6.06 -1.81 0.74
N GLN A 131 -7.05 -1.52 -0.11
CA GLN A 131 -8.01 -2.50 -0.60
C GLN A 131 -8.04 -2.55 -2.14
N GLY A 132 -8.18 -3.76 -2.68
CA GLY A 132 -8.08 -3.99 -4.11
C GLY A 132 -8.35 -5.43 -4.52
N SER A 133 -8.00 -5.75 -5.76
CA SER A 133 -8.25 -7.06 -6.36
C SER A 133 -7.04 -7.57 -7.12
N TRP A 134 -6.82 -8.89 -7.09
CA TRP A 134 -5.85 -9.56 -7.95
C TRP A 134 -6.30 -9.55 -9.41
N GLN A 135 -5.31 -9.50 -10.31
CA GLN A 135 -5.46 -9.92 -11.71
C GLN A 135 -4.71 -11.23 -11.94
#